data_AF-A0A7V9RF80-F1
#
_entry.id   AF-A0A7V9RF80-F1
#
_cell.length_a   1.000
_cell.length_b   1.000
_cell.length_c   1.000
_cell.angle_alpha   90.00
_cell.angle_beta   90.00
_cell.angle_gamma   90.00
#
_symmetry.space_group_name_H-M   'P 1'
#
loop_
_entity.id
_entity.type
_entity.pdbx_description
1 polymer ?
#
loop_
_entity_poly.entity_id
_entity_poly.type
_entity_poly.pdbx_seq_one_letter_code
_entity_poly.pdbx_strand_id
1 'polypeptide(L)'
;MNPNVAKCLVVSKVLVADGMMTGEEREFLDGMMATLGLSDGEKRTVYDLEGIDDADALVKTLPLEERQDIISQLVDAASADGKLSPLELDVVKRVTKALGI
;
A
#
# COMPACT_ATOMS: atom_id res chain seq x y z
N MET A 1 9.13 -4.65 -12.63
CA MET A 1 8.61 -3.64 -11.67
C MET A 1 9.34 -3.81 -10.35
N ASN A 2 9.68 -2.72 -9.67
CA ASN A 2 10.23 -2.78 -8.32
C ASN A 2 9.18 -3.39 -7.36
N PRO A 3 9.51 -4.41 -6.54
CA PRO A 3 8.58 -5.01 -5.59
C PRO A 3 7.92 -3.98 -4.64
N ASN A 4 8.67 -2.96 -4.21
CA ASN A 4 8.13 -1.92 -3.33
C ASN A 4 7.08 -1.04 -4.05
N VAL A 5 7.28 -0.78 -5.35
CA VAL A 5 6.29 -0.11 -6.19
C VAL A 5 5.04 -0.96 -6.34
N ALA A 6 5.19 -2.27 -6.59
CA ALA A 6 4.05 -3.18 -6.67
C ALA A 6 3.25 -3.22 -5.36
N LYS A 7 3.92 -3.26 -4.21
CA LYS A 7 3.29 -3.18 -2.88
C LYS A 7 2.48 -1.88 -2.75
N CYS A 8 3.09 -0.73 -3.01
CA CYS A 8 2.41 0.57 -2.93
C CYS A 8 1.27 0.71 -3.95
N LEU A 9 1.36 0.13 -5.14
CA LEU A 9 0.28 0.12 -6.14
C LEU A 9 -0.94 -0.64 -5.65
N VAL A 10 -0.76 -1.81 -5.02
CA VAL A 10 -1.87 -2.58 -4.46
C VAL A 10 -2.52 -1.84 -3.30
N VAL A 11 -1.74 -1.15 -2.47
CA VAL A 11 -2.28 -0.30 -1.40
C VAL A 11 -3.05 0.88 -1.98
N SER A 12 -2.45 1.60 -2.94
CA SER A 12 -3.09 2.72 -3.64
C SER A 12 -4.44 2.31 -4.22
N LYS A 13 -4.52 1.15 -4.91
CA LYS A 13 -5.77 0.58 -5.43
C LYS A 13 -6.88 0.45 -4.38
N VAL A 14 -6.51 0.01 -3.18
CA VAL A 14 -7.46 -0.21 -2.08
C VAL A 14 -7.93 1.12 -1.49
N LEU A 15 -7.05 2.13 -1.46
CA LEU A 15 -7.37 3.47 -1.00
C LEU A 15 -8.36 4.16 -1.95
N VAL A 16 -8.13 4.11 -3.27
CA VAL A 16 -9.05 4.66 -4.28
C VAL A 16 -10.22 3.75 -4.65
N ALA A 17 -10.50 2.69 -3.88
CA ALA A 17 -11.56 1.74 -4.20
C ALA A 17 -12.97 2.36 -4.23
N ASP A 18 -13.18 3.46 -3.51
CA ASP A 18 -14.42 4.26 -3.52
C ASP A 18 -14.43 5.39 -4.58
N GLY A 19 -13.36 5.46 -5.39
CA GLY A 19 -13.18 6.41 -6.48
C GLY A 19 -12.48 7.71 -6.10
N MET A 20 -12.11 7.93 -4.83
CA MET A 20 -11.39 9.14 -4.40
C MET A 20 -10.39 8.87 -3.28
N MET A 21 -9.13 9.30 -3.47
CA MET A 21 -8.15 9.31 -2.38
C MET A 21 -8.39 10.53 -1.49
N THR A 22 -8.67 10.31 -0.21
CA THR A 22 -8.73 11.39 0.77
C THR A 22 -7.34 11.92 1.12
N GLY A 23 -7.27 13.09 1.75
CA GLY A 23 -5.98 13.66 2.20
C GLY A 23 -5.25 12.75 3.19
N GLU A 24 -5.99 12.14 4.11
CA GLU A 24 -5.45 11.23 5.13
C GLU A 24 -4.93 9.93 4.51
N GLU A 25 -5.65 9.36 3.54
CA GLU A 25 -5.18 8.17 2.79
C GLU A 25 -3.96 8.49 1.92
N ARG A 26 -3.88 9.72 1.40
CA ARG A 26 -2.70 10.18 0.67
C ARG A 26 -1.49 10.31 1.59
N GLU A 27 -1.65 10.91 2.77
CA GLU A 27 -0.58 11.02 3.77
C GLU A 27 -0.09 9.63 4.20
N PHE A 28 -1.03 8.69 4.41
CA PHE A 28 -0.71 7.30 4.69
C PHE A 28 0.13 6.66 3.57
N LEU A 29 -0.30 6.81 2.31
CA LEU A 29 0.42 6.28 1.16
C LEU A 29 1.81 6.92 1.00
N ASP A 30 1.93 8.23 1.20
CA ASP A 30 3.20 8.95 1.20
C ASP A 30 4.15 8.44 2.28
N GLY A 31 3.65 8.22 3.49
CA GLY A 31 4.40 7.62 4.60
C GLY A 31 4.92 6.23 4.24
N MET A 32 4.08 5.39 3.65
CA MET A 32 4.49 4.06 3.18
C MET A 32 5.56 4.13 2.10
N MET A 33 5.38 4.98 1.09
CA MET A 33 6.36 5.15 0.01
C MET A 33 7.70 5.69 0.52
N ALA A 34 7.68 6.56 1.54
CA ALA A 34 8.89 7.06 2.20
C ALA A 34 9.60 5.94 2.98
N THR A 35 8.88 5.14 3.76
CA THR A 35 9.42 4.00 4.52
C THR A 35 10.04 2.94 3.61
N LEU A 36 9.44 2.69 2.44
CA LEU A 36 9.94 1.75 1.45
C LEU A 36 11.01 2.35 0.52
N GLY A 37 11.37 3.62 0.70
CA GLY A 37 12.45 4.29 -0.01
C GLY A 37 12.18 4.52 -1.50
N LEU A 38 10.92 4.70 -1.90
CA LEU A 38 10.60 4.99 -3.30
C LEU A 38 11.16 6.35 -3.74
N SER A 39 11.73 6.38 -4.94
CA SER A 39 12.11 7.61 -5.64
C SER A 39 10.89 8.41 -6.11
N ASP A 40 11.07 9.69 -6.44
CA ASP A 40 9.95 10.52 -6.91
C ASP A 40 9.31 10.01 -8.21
N GLY A 41 10.10 9.38 -9.09
CA GLY A 41 9.57 8.73 -10.30
C GLY A 41 8.69 7.53 -9.95
N GLU A 42 9.09 6.73 -8.98
CA GLU A 42 8.33 5.57 -8.51
C GLU A 42 7.06 5.97 -7.76
N LYS A 43 7.12 7.03 -6.93
CA LYS A 43 5.94 7.61 -6.28
C LYS A 43 4.92 8.05 -7.31
N ARG A 44 5.39 8.67 -8.40
CA ARG A 44 4.52 9.09 -9.50
C ARG A 44 3.84 7.90 -10.18
N THR A 45 4.56 6.82 -10.44
CA THR A 45 3.98 5.56 -10.94
C THR A 45 2.87 5.05 -10.02
N VAL A 46 3.07 5.10 -8.70
CA VAL A 46 2.05 4.69 -7.71
C VAL A 46 0.81 5.61 -7.75
N TYR A 47 1.01 6.92 -7.85
CA TYR A 47 -0.07 7.90 -7.92
C TYR A 47 -0.87 7.81 -9.22
N ASP A 48 -0.18 7.60 -10.34
CA ASP A 48 -0.80 7.48 -11.66
C ASP A 48 -1.38 6.08 -11.89
N LEU A 49 -1.27 5.17 -10.89
CA LEU A 49 -1.70 3.77 -10.94
C LEU A 49 -1.10 3.00 -12.13
N GLU A 50 0.08 3.41 -12.59
CA GLU A 50 0.72 2.84 -13.77
C GLU A 50 1.24 1.43 -13.45
N GLY A 51 0.78 0.44 -14.22
CA GLY A 51 1.14 -0.97 -14.00
C GLY A 51 0.34 -1.67 -12.90
N ILE A 52 -0.79 -1.11 -12.47
CA ILE A 52 -1.61 -1.69 -11.39
C ILE A 52 -2.09 -3.13 -11.66
N ASP A 53 -2.36 -3.48 -12.91
CA ASP A 53 -2.76 -4.84 -13.29
C ASP A 53 -1.61 -5.85 -13.10
N ASP A 54 -0.38 -5.45 -13.42
CA ASP A 54 0.82 -6.24 -13.21
C ASP A 54 1.14 -6.39 -11.72
N ALA A 55 0.92 -5.32 -10.93
CA ALA A 55 1.11 -5.34 -9.48
C ALA A 55 0.14 -6.31 -8.80
N ASP A 56 -1.14 -6.29 -9.19
CA ASP A 56 -2.17 -7.21 -8.71
C ASP A 56 -1.82 -8.68 -9.00
N ALA A 57 -1.36 -8.95 -10.22
CA ALA A 57 -0.93 -10.29 -10.62
C ALA A 57 0.28 -10.75 -9.80
N LEU A 58 1.28 -9.88 -9.65
CA LEU A 58 2.48 -10.16 -8.88
C LEU A 58 2.15 -10.47 -7.42
N VAL A 59 1.36 -9.63 -6.76
CA VAL A 59 1.02 -9.79 -5.35
C VAL A 59 0.19 -11.05 -5.09
N LYS A 60 -0.69 -11.44 -6.02
CA LYS A 60 -1.43 -12.72 -5.92
C LYS A 60 -0.52 -13.95 -6.03
N THR A 61 0.59 -13.84 -6.77
CA THR A 61 1.57 -14.94 -6.89
C THR A 61 2.53 -15.05 -5.70
N LEU A 62 2.57 -14.04 -4.82
CA LEU A 62 3.44 -14.06 -3.66
C LEU A 62 3.05 -15.17 -2.67
N PRO A 63 4.03 -15.82 -2.01
CA PRO A 63 3.77 -16.69 -0.87
C PRO A 63 3.00 -15.96 0.24
N LEU A 64 2.28 -16.72 1.06
CA LEU A 64 1.53 -16.15 2.19
C LEU A 64 2.42 -15.31 3.13
N GLU A 65 3.65 -15.79 3.38
CA GLU A 65 4.63 -15.10 4.22
C GLU A 65 5.00 -13.72 3.67
N GLU A 66 5.22 -13.61 2.35
CA GLU A 66 5.49 -12.32 1.71
C GLU A 66 4.28 -11.39 1.73
N ARG A 67 3.05 -11.93 1.59
CA ARG A 67 1.84 -11.11 1.75
C ARG A 67 1.66 -10.62 3.19
N GLN A 68 2.02 -11.45 4.18
CA GLN A 68 2.00 -11.07 5.59
C GLN A 68 3.06 -10.01 5.91
N ASP A 69 4.24 -10.10 5.28
CA ASP A 69 5.29 -9.06 5.36
C ASP A 69 4.80 -7.71 4.83
N ILE A 70 4.00 -7.69 3.76
CA ILE A 70 3.34 -6.47 3.27
C ILE A 70 2.45 -5.86 4.35
N ILE A 71 1.65 -6.68 5.04
CA ILE A 71 0.77 -6.21 6.12
C ILE A 71 1.58 -5.70 7.31
N SER A 72 2.66 -6.39 7.69
CA SER A 72 3.55 -5.94 8.77
C SER A 72 4.13 -4.56 8.44
N GLN A 73 4.66 -4.38 7.22
CA GLN A 73 5.19 -3.09 6.76
C GLN A 73 4.12 -2.00 6.72
N LEU A 74 2.87 -2.36 6.40
CA LEU A 74 1.73 -1.45 6.42
C LEU A 74 1.42 -0.96 7.84
N VAL A 75 1.45 -1.88 8.82
CA VAL A 75 1.24 -1.57 10.23
C VAL A 75 2.39 -0.74 10.78
N ASP A 76 3.63 -1.05 10.41
CA ASP A 76 4.81 -0.29 10.82
C ASP A 76 4.79 1.12 10.25
N ALA A 77 4.42 1.28 8.98
CA ALA A 77 4.26 2.60 8.35
C ALA A 77 3.09 3.39 8.96
N ALA A 78 1.96 2.74 9.24
CA ALA A 78 0.81 3.35 9.92
C ALA A 78 1.11 3.78 11.36
N SER A 79 2.06 3.10 12.01
CA SER A 79 2.42 3.35 13.41
C SER A 79 3.69 4.18 13.56
N ALA A 80 4.18 4.80 12.48
CA ALA A 80 5.43 5.57 12.48
C ALA A 80 5.40 6.76 13.45
N ASP A 81 4.22 7.29 13.79
CA ASP A 81 4.01 8.33 14.80
C ASP A 81 3.72 7.76 16.22
N GLY A 82 3.76 6.44 16.37
CA GLY A 82 3.48 5.68 17.57
C GLY A 82 2.01 5.34 17.81
N LYS A 83 1.09 5.66 16.88
CA LYS A 83 -0.35 5.35 17.03
C LYS A 83 -1.02 5.03 15.69
N LEU A 84 -1.63 3.85 15.62
CA LEU A 84 -2.60 3.57 14.56
C LEU A 84 -3.94 4.26 14.86
N SER A 85 -4.32 5.22 14.03
CA SER A 85 -5.65 5.81 14.06
C SER A 85 -6.73 4.79 13.61
N PRO A 86 -8.01 5.01 13.95
CA PRO A 86 -9.09 4.15 13.47
C PRO A 86 -9.17 4.06 11.94
N LEU A 87 -8.78 5.13 11.24
CA LEU A 87 -8.76 5.17 9.78
C LEU A 87 -7.64 4.30 9.21
N GLU A 88 -6.41 4.43 9.72
CA GLU A 88 -5.29 3.61 9.26
C GLU A 88 -5.53 2.12 9.55
N LEU A 89 -6.18 1.80 10.68
CA LEU A 89 -6.65 0.45 10.97
C LEU A 89 -7.66 -0.05 9.94
N ASP A 90 -8.55 0.81 9.45
CA ASP A 90 -9.50 0.47 8.40
C ASP A 90 -8.77 0.21 7.07
N VAL A 91 -7.83 1.08 6.69
CA VAL A 91 -6.96 0.89 5.51
C VAL A 91 -6.22 -0.44 5.59
N VAL A 92 -5.55 -0.73 6.71
CA VAL A 92 -4.84 -2.00 6.92
C VAL A 92 -5.78 -3.19 6.74
N LYS A 93 -7.00 -3.14 7.31
CA LYS A 93 -8.00 -4.20 7.15
C LYS A 93 -8.46 -4.36 5.69
N ARG A 94 -8.70 -3.26 4.98
CA ARG A 94 -9.08 -3.29 3.57
C ARG A 94 -7.98 -3.92 2.72
N VAL A 95 -6.71 -3.56 2.96
CA VAL A 95 -5.56 -4.14 2.25
C VAL A 95 -5.40 -5.61 2.61
N THR A 96 -5.48 -5.98 3.88
CA THR A 96 -5.41 -7.38 4.35
C THR A 96 -6.42 -8.26 3.61
N LYS A 97 -7.66 -7.77 3.51
CA LYS A 97 -8.72 -8.45 2.76
C LYS A 97 -8.41 -8.56 1.26
N ALA A 98 -7.85 -7.52 0.65
CA ALA A 98 -7.46 -7.53 -0.76
C ALA A 98 -6.31 -8.51 -1.05
N LEU A 99 -5.42 -8.73 -0.08
CA LEU A 99 -4.33 -9.71 -0.14
C LEU A 99 -4.78 -11.15 0.16
N GLY A 100 -6.03 -11.35 0.59
CA GLY A 100 -6.57 -12.66 0.94
C GLY A 100 -5.96 -13.25 2.21
N ILE A 101 -5.60 -12.39 3.17
CA ILE A 101 -5.16 -12.76 4.52
C ILE A 101 -6.34 -12.67 5.49
#